data_AF-J4WLG8-F1
#
_entry.id   AF-J4WLG8-F1
#
_cell.length_a   1.000
_cell.length_b   1.000
_cell.length_c   1.000
_cell.angle_alpha   90.00
_cell.angle_beta   90.00
_cell.angle_gamma   90.00
#
_symmetry.space_group_name_H-M   'P 1'
#
loop_
_entity.id
_entity.type
_entity.pdbx_description
1 polymer ?
#
loop_
_entity_poly.entity_id
_entity_poly.type
_entity_poly.pdbx_seq_one_letter_code
_entity_poly.pdbx_strand_id
1 'polypeptide(L)'
;MSYTRTFSKDIRISYSGTVSYPPSKTGGVRTYSGTATETVHVNIEVDTLPFDESVVNCTHTVNGLTSSVTATEAAQIVAIDKNAQKVGSTIINGFFNTIRLEIDQQIMQLNTRIEATLLHLRELGKRCVEKQKQMERDYHNIANRYQKIFNDLNQELSNRIQQLDKPIFLFKQQSDDQQSRTIGNDLASTATVFASEGADLQARISASITKKRAFDSLGKANTFLWKQKRLEETIDKNMLEEATQGTRYAPVCFVETQGDNNQIDKKVYPSQLLSEVTPNELLSSFEEKAWDNLPKEESGQISRYFNAELNQKYNQGDTHTSRVREHILKLLNFNHIKSL
;
A
#
# COMPACT_ATOMS: atom_id res chain seq x y z
N MET A 1 51.89 -36.15 -77.85
CA MET A 1 53.18 -36.57 -78.47
C MET A 1 52.87 -37.40 -79.71
N SER A 2 52.90 -36.78 -80.88
CA SER A 2 52.74 -37.49 -82.16
C SER A 2 53.90 -38.47 -82.36
N TYR A 3 53.61 -39.64 -82.92
CA TYR A 3 54.61 -40.66 -83.15
C TYR A 3 54.43 -41.29 -84.53
N THR A 4 55.55 -41.65 -85.13
CA THR A 4 55.60 -42.30 -86.44
C THR A 4 56.10 -43.72 -86.27
N ARG A 5 55.36 -44.69 -86.79
CA ARG A 5 55.79 -46.08 -86.88
C ARG A 5 55.96 -46.46 -88.34
N THR A 6 57.16 -46.93 -88.69
CA THR A 6 57.49 -47.41 -90.02
C THR A 6 57.42 -48.92 -90.07
N PHE A 7 56.71 -49.44 -91.07
CA PHE A 7 56.67 -50.85 -91.41
C PHE A 7 57.32 -51.04 -92.78
N SER A 8 58.17 -52.04 -92.95
CA SER A 8 58.81 -52.36 -94.22
C SER A 8 58.48 -53.78 -94.65
N LYS A 9 58.16 -53.98 -95.93
CA LYS A 9 57.92 -55.31 -96.50
C LYS A 9 58.48 -55.41 -97.92
N ASP A 10 59.20 -56.49 -98.17
CA ASP A 10 59.75 -56.79 -99.49
C ASP A 10 58.66 -57.37 -100.40
N ILE A 11 58.49 -56.76 -101.57
CA ILE A 11 57.61 -57.24 -102.62
C ILE A 11 58.43 -57.65 -103.85
N ARG A 12 58.01 -58.71 -104.54
CA ARG A 12 58.66 -59.16 -105.78
C ARG A 12 57.92 -58.56 -106.98
N ILE A 13 58.66 -57.83 -107.81
CA ILE A 13 58.18 -57.19 -109.03
C ILE A 13 58.81 -57.94 -110.21
N SER A 14 57.99 -58.51 -111.08
CA SER A 14 58.45 -59.19 -112.31
C SER A 14 58.68 -58.18 -113.43
N TYR A 15 59.82 -58.28 -114.13
CA TYR A 15 60.10 -57.54 -115.35
C TYR A 15 60.42 -58.48 -116.51
N SER A 16 60.09 -58.10 -117.74
CA SER A 16 60.43 -58.84 -118.95
C SER A 16 60.64 -57.91 -120.14
N GLY A 17 61.59 -58.25 -121.02
CA GLY A 17 61.91 -57.49 -122.23
C GLY A 17 62.46 -58.39 -123.34
N THR A 18 62.59 -57.83 -124.54
CA THR A 18 62.95 -58.59 -125.74
C THR A 18 64.09 -57.94 -126.50
N VAL A 19 65.10 -58.73 -126.91
CA VAL A 19 66.23 -58.27 -127.73
C VAL A 19 66.25 -59.04 -129.05
N SER A 20 66.43 -58.31 -130.16
CA SER A 20 66.41 -58.83 -131.54
C SER A 20 67.78 -58.67 -132.20
N TYR A 21 68.26 -59.74 -132.86
CA TYR A 21 69.56 -59.78 -133.55
C TYR A 21 69.39 -59.98 -135.07
N PRO A 22 70.22 -59.33 -135.92
CA PRO A 22 70.13 -59.40 -137.39
C PRO A 22 70.56 -60.76 -138.00
N PRO A 23 70.08 -61.12 -139.21
CA PRO A 23 70.08 -62.50 -139.70
C PRO A 23 71.43 -62.93 -140.31
N SER A 24 72.20 -63.73 -139.57
CA SER A 24 73.16 -64.67 -140.19
C SER A 24 73.14 -66.01 -139.45
N LYS A 25 72.66 -67.03 -140.17
CA LYS A 25 72.59 -68.49 -139.96
C LYS A 25 72.10 -69.10 -138.62
N THR A 26 71.80 -68.32 -137.58
CA THR A 26 70.91 -68.68 -136.44
C THR A 26 70.32 -67.39 -135.83
N GLY A 27 69.57 -66.62 -136.62
CA GLY A 27 68.93 -65.38 -136.17
C GLY A 27 67.58 -65.63 -135.51
N GLY A 28 67.36 -65.05 -134.33
CA GLY A 28 66.10 -65.14 -133.59
C GLY A 28 66.04 -64.13 -132.45
N VAL A 29 64.82 -63.71 -132.12
CA VAL A 29 64.50 -62.80 -131.02
C VAL A 29 64.53 -63.58 -129.69
N ARG A 30 65.25 -63.11 -128.68
CA ARG A 30 65.22 -63.70 -127.32
C ARG A 30 64.50 -62.76 -126.35
N THR A 31 63.47 -63.28 -125.68
CA THR A 31 62.85 -62.68 -124.50
C THR A 31 63.65 -63.05 -123.25
N TYR A 32 63.81 -62.10 -122.33
CA TYR A 32 64.27 -62.35 -120.96
C TYR A 32 63.22 -61.86 -119.97
N SER A 33 63.08 -62.56 -118.86
CA SER A 33 62.25 -62.14 -117.73
C SER A 33 62.95 -62.50 -116.42
N GLY A 34 62.75 -61.66 -115.40
CA GLY A 34 63.30 -61.80 -114.07
C GLY A 34 62.37 -61.22 -113.02
N THR A 35 62.65 -61.46 -111.75
CA THR A 35 61.94 -60.83 -110.62
C THR A 35 62.94 -60.01 -109.81
N ALA A 36 62.68 -58.71 -109.67
CA ALA A 36 63.38 -57.83 -108.76
C ALA A 36 62.62 -57.78 -107.44
N THR A 37 63.34 -57.68 -106.32
CA THR A 37 62.70 -57.49 -105.01
C THR A 37 62.86 -56.02 -104.64
N GLU A 38 61.76 -55.35 -104.33
CA GLU A 38 61.74 -53.96 -103.90
C GLU A 38 61.10 -53.88 -102.51
N THR A 39 61.77 -53.20 -101.58
CA THR A 39 61.27 -52.99 -100.23
C THR A 39 60.34 -51.78 -100.22
N VAL A 40 59.07 -52.00 -99.89
CA VAL A 40 58.12 -50.90 -99.69
C VAL A 40 58.08 -50.53 -98.22
N HIS A 41 58.32 -49.26 -97.93
CA HIS A 41 58.18 -48.68 -96.60
C HIS A 41 56.83 -47.97 -96.47
N VAL A 42 56.04 -48.34 -95.47
CA VAL A 42 54.80 -47.67 -95.08
C VAL A 42 55.02 -46.97 -93.75
N ASN A 43 54.97 -45.65 -93.77
CA ASN A 43 55.03 -44.83 -92.57
C ASN A 43 53.61 -44.52 -92.12
N ILE A 44 53.26 -44.93 -90.89
CA ILE A 44 52.01 -44.52 -90.23
C ILE A 44 52.37 -43.44 -89.24
N GLU A 45 51.93 -42.22 -89.55
CA GLU A 45 52.07 -41.06 -88.68
C GLU A 45 50.76 -40.85 -87.94
N VAL A 46 50.80 -40.97 -86.61
CA VAL A 46 49.65 -40.71 -85.75
C VAL A 46 49.84 -39.32 -85.15
N ASP A 47 49.07 -38.36 -85.67
CA ASP A 47 49.04 -37.02 -85.13
C ASP A 47 48.14 -36.96 -83.89
N THR A 48 48.74 -36.68 -82.73
CA THR A 48 47.98 -36.51 -81.47
C THR A 48 47.68 -35.04 -81.17
N LEU A 49 48.16 -34.08 -81.97
CA LEU A 49 47.95 -32.65 -81.74
C LEU A 49 46.46 -32.27 -81.62
N PRO A 50 45.55 -32.77 -82.49
CA PRO A 50 44.13 -32.44 -82.37
C PRO A 50 43.50 -32.97 -81.07
N PHE A 51 43.98 -34.11 -80.58
CA PHE A 51 43.52 -34.67 -79.30
C PHE A 51 44.07 -33.88 -78.12
N ASP A 52 45.37 -33.56 -78.13
CA ASP A 52 46.03 -32.78 -77.09
C ASP A 52 45.38 -31.38 -76.97
N GLU A 53 45.05 -30.72 -78.09
CA GLU A 53 44.33 -29.44 -78.14
C GLU A 53 42.91 -29.55 -77.56
N SER A 54 42.19 -30.65 -77.85
CA SER A 54 40.85 -30.87 -77.30
C SER A 54 40.86 -31.02 -75.77
N VAL A 55 41.89 -31.66 -75.21
CA VAL A 55 42.06 -31.82 -73.75
C VAL A 55 42.36 -30.48 -73.09
N VAL A 56 43.20 -29.65 -73.72
CA VAL A 56 43.50 -28.29 -73.25
C VAL A 56 42.23 -27.42 -73.28
N ASN A 57 41.46 -27.47 -74.36
CA ASN A 57 40.22 -26.70 -74.48
C ASN A 57 39.15 -27.16 -73.46
N CYS A 58 39.03 -28.48 -73.23
CA CYS A 58 38.17 -29.04 -72.18
C CYS A 58 38.60 -28.53 -70.80
N THR A 59 39.91 -28.54 -70.51
CA THR A 59 40.46 -28.04 -69.24
C THR A 59 40.14 -26.56 -69.03
N HIS A 60 40.28 -25.72 -70.06
CA HIS A 60 39.90 -24.31 -69.99
C HIS A 60 38.40 -24.11 -69.75
N THR A 61 37.57 -24.88 -70.44
CA THR A 61 36.10 -24.81 -70.28
C THR A 61 35.67 -25.22 -68.88
N VAL A 62 36.25 -26.30 -68.34
CA VAL A 62 36.00 -26.76 -66.97
C VAL A 62 36.46 -25.71 -65.96
N ASN A 63 37.67 -25.15 -66.11
CA ASN A 63 38.17 -24.11 -65.22
C ASN A 63 37.32 -22.82 -65.27
N GLY A 64 36.83 -22.45 -66.46
CA GLY A 64 35.90 -21.33 -66.65
C GLY A 64 34.54 -21.58 -65.98
N LEU A 65 34.02 -22.81 -66.09
CA LEU A 65 32.81 -23.23 -65.39
C LEU A 65 33.01 -23.19 -63.87
N THR A 66 34.10 -23.75 -63.35
CA THR A 66 34.44 -23.71 -61.92
C THR A 66 34.57 -22.28 -61.40
N SER A 67 35.20 -21.38 -62.16
CA SER A 67 35.30 -19.96 -61.81
C SER A 67 33.92 -19.27 -61.81
N SER A 68 33.05 -19.62 -62.75
CA SER A 68 31.68 -19.09 -62.81
C SER A 68 30.82 -19.63 -61.66
N VAL A 69 30.96 -20.90 -61.31
CA VAL A 69 30.25 -21.53 -60.18
C VAL A 69 30.70 -20.90 -58.87
N THR A 70 32.00 -20.80 -58.63
CA THR A 70 32.55 -20.16 -57.42
C THR A 70 32.14 -18.69 -57.31
N ALA A 71 32.12 -17.94 -58.42
CA ALA A 71 31.60 -16.57 -58.43
C ALA A 71 30.09 -16.51 -58.15
N THR A 72 29.31 -17.45 -58.68
CA THR A 72 27.86 -17.55 -58.42
C THR A 72 27.58 -17.91 -56.97
N GLU A 73 28.32 -18.87 -56.41
CA GLU A 73 28.23 -19.26 -54.99
C GLU A 73 28.59 -18.08 -54.09
N ALA A 74 29.69 -17.37 -54.38
CA ALA A 74 30.08 -16.19 -53.63
C ALA A 74 29.01 -15.08 -53.72
N ALA A 75 28.48 -14.81 -54.91
CA ALA A 75 27.39 -13.85 -55.10
C ALA A 75 26.11 -14.26 -54.35
N GLN A 76 25.79 -15.56 -54.33
CA GLN A 76 24.64 -16.10 -53.61
C GLN A 76 24.82 -16.00 -52.09
N ILE A 77 26.01 -16.30 -51.56
CA ILE A 77 26.34 -16.14 -50.14
C ILE A 77 26.19 -14.67 -49.74
N VAL A 78 26.73 -13.74 -50.53
CA VAL A 78 26.60 -12.29 -50.29
C VAL A 78 25.13 -11.85 -50.35
N ALA A 79 24.34 -12.39 -51.29
CA ALA A 79 22.91 -12.10 -51.38
C ALA A 79 22.13 -12.63 -50.17
N ILE A 80 22.46 -13.85 -49.68
CA ILE A 80 21.86 -14.44 -48.48
C ILE A 80 22.19 -13.61 -47.25
N ASP A 81 23.46 -13.22 -47.05
CA ASP A 81 23.88 -12.39 -45.92
C ASP A 81 23.18 -11.02 -45.93
N LYS A 82 23.15 -10.35 -47.08
CA LYS A 82 22.45 -9.08 -47.23
C LYS A 82 20.96 -9.19 -46.95
N ASN A 83 20.32 -10.26 -47.42
CA ASN A 83 18.91 -10.51 -47.13
C ASN A 83 18.69 -10.84 -45.65
N ALA A 84 19.55 -11.64 -45.03
CA ALA A 84 19.47 -11.97 -43.61
C ALA A 84 19.60 -10.71 -42.73
N GLN A 85 20.56 -9.81 -43.04
CA GLN A 85 20.71 -8.52 -42.36
C GLN A 85 19.49 -7.61 -42.57
N LYS A 86 18.93 -7.59 -43.79
CA LYS A 86 17.73 -6.82 -44.09
C LYS A 86 16.51 -7.35 -43.31
N VAL A 87 16.32 -8.66 -43.29
CA VAL A 87 15.23 -9.31 -42.54
C VAL A 87 15.41 -9.08 -41.04
N GLY A 88 16.62 -9.30 -40.51
CA GLY A 88 16.94 -9.08 -39.09
C GLY A 88 16.69 -7.64 -38.67
N SER A 89 17.22 -6.66 -39.41
CA SER A 89 16.98 -5.24 -39.11
C SER A 89 15.51 -4.85 -39.24
N THR A 90 14.78 -5.39 -40.22
CA THR A 90 13.34 -5.12 -40.38
C THR A 90 12.53 -5.69 -39.22
N ILE A 91 12.83 -6.91 -38.76
CA ILE A 91 12.16 -7.54 -37.61
C ILE A 91 12.47 -6.76 -36.34
N ILE A 92 13.74 -6.45 -36.08
CA ILE A 92 14.17 -5.69 -34.90
C ILE A 92 13.48 -4.32 -34.89
N ASN A 93 13.54 -3.58 -35.99
CA ASN A 93 12.90 -2.26 -36.09
C ASN A 93 11.37 -2.36 -35.95
N GLY A 94 10.74 -3.36 -36.57
CA GLY A 94 9.31 -3.60 -36.45
C GLY A 94 8.91 -3.84 -35.00
N PHE A 95 9.59 -4.79 -34.33
CA PHE A 95 9.32 -5.14 -32.93
C PHE A 95 9.55 -3.96 -31.98
N PHE A 96 10.69 -3.26 -32.11
CA PHE A 96 10.96 -2.08 -31.27
C PHE A 96 9.95 -0.95 -31.50
N ASN A 97 9.53 -0.71 -32.75
CA ASN A 97 8.50 0.27 -33.04
C ASN A 97 7.14 -0.14 -32.47
N THR A 98 6.77 -1.42 -32.53
CA THR A 98 5.54 -1.93 -31.93
C THR A 98 5.55 -1.78 -30.42
N ILE A 99 6.63 -2.19 -29.74
CA ILE A 99 6.77 -2.02 -28.28
C ILE A 99 6.69 -0.54 -27.91
N ARG A 100 7.40 0.32 -28.65
CA ARG A 100 7.39 1.76 -28.38
C ARG A 100 5.98 2.33 -28.50
N LEU A 101 5.25 1.97 -29.56
CA LEU A 101 3.89 2.43 -29.78
C LEU A 101 2.93 1.91 -28.70
N GLU A 102 3.10 0.68 -28.25
CA GLU A 102 2.32 0.10 -27.15
C GLU A 102 2.60 0.80 -25.81
N ILE A 103 3.88 1.09 -25.51
CA ILE A 103 4.27 1.88 -24.33
C ILE A 103 3.68 3.30 -24.41
N ASP A 104 3.78 3.96 -25.57
CA ASP A 104 3.21 5.30 -25.77
C ASP A 104 1.68 5.27 -25.59
N GLN A 105 1.00 4.23 -26.06
CA GLN A 105 -0.44 4.04 -25.87
C GLN A 105 -0.79 3.81 -24.39
N GLN A 106 -0.01 3.00 -23.67
CA GLN A 106 -0.21 2.80 -22.23
C GLN A 106 0.01 4.09 -21.44
N ILE A 107 1.03 4.89 -21.79
CA ILE A 107 1.27 6.21 -21.18
C ILE A 107 0.08 7.14 -21.42
N MET A 108 -0.46 7.18 -22.65
CA MET A 108 -1.62 8.01 -22.97
C MET A 108 -2.88 7.57 -22.20
N GLN A 109 -3.13 6.27 -22.10
CA GLN A 109 -4.23 5.73 -21.30
C GLN A 109 -4.09 6.05 -19.81
N LEU A 110 -2.86 5.96 -19.28
CA LEU A 110 -2.62 6.30 -17.88
C LEU A 110 -2.79 7.80 -17.62
N ASN A 111 -2.28 8.66 -18.51
CA ASN A 111 -2.43 10.11 -18.40
C ASN A 111 -3.90 10.53 -18.45
N THR A 112 -4.69 10.02 -19.39
CA THR A 112 -6.14 10.31 -19.45
C THR A 112 -6.87 9.87 -18.18
N ARG A 113 -6.50 8.71 -17.60
CA ARG A 113 -7.04 8.27 -16.31
C ARG A 113 -6.64 9.20 -15.17
N ILE A 114 -5.38 9.63 -15.12
CA ILE A 114 -4.89 10.60 -14.14
C ILE A 114 -5.69 11.91 -14.25
N GLU A 115 -5.84 12.46 -15.44
CA GLU A 115 -6.60 13.69 -15.68
C GLU A 115 -8.06 13.57 -15.24
N ALA A 116 -8.73 12.45 -15.57
CA ALA A 116 -10.10 12.20 -15.14
C ALA A 116 -10.22 12.11 -13.61
N THR A 117 -9.30 11.41 -12.95
CA THR A 117 -9.29 11.32 -11.48
C THR A 117 -8.99 12.67 -10.82
N LEU A 118 -8.10 13.46 -11.40
CA LEU A 118 -7.76 14.79 -10.90
C LEU A 118 -8.93 15.77 -11.05
N LEU A 119 -9.67 15.70 -12.16
CA LEU A 119 -10.91 16.46 -12.35
C LEU A 119 -11.94 16.06 -11.29
N HIS A 120 -12.13 14.77 -11.06
CA HIS A 120 -13.04 14.27 -10.02
C HIS A 120 -12.65 14.75 -8.62
N LEU A 121 -11.35 14.74 -8.28
CA LEU A 121 -10.85 15.24 -7.00
C LEU A 121 -11.08 16.76 -6.84
N ARG A 122 -10.89 17.54 -7.91
CA ARG A 122 -11.19 18.98 -7.90
C ARG A 122 -12.67 19.26 -7.67
N GLU A 123 -13.54 18.51 -8.32
CA GLU A 123 -14.99 18.62 -8.14
C GLU A 123 -15.43 18.22 -6.73
N LEU A 124 -14.88 17.13 -6.18
CA LEU A 124 -15.10 16.75 -4.78
C LEU A 124 -14.63 17.83 -3.81
N GLY A 125 -13.44 18.42 -4.05
CA GLY A 125 -12.92 19.53 -3.27
C GLY A 125 -13.87 20.74 -3.28
N LYS A 126 -14.39 21.10 -4.46
CA LYS A 126 -15.37 22.17 -4.62
C LYS A 126 -16.66 21.88 -3.86
N ARG A 127 -17.21 20.66 -3.98
CA ARG A 127 -18.41 20.22 -3.25
C ARG A 127 -18.22 20.25 -1.74
N CYS A 128 -17.04 19.90 -1.26
CA CYS A 128 -16.72 19.97 0.17
C CYS A 128 -16.79 21.41 0.69
N VAL A 129 -16.19 22.36 -0.04
CA VAL A 129 -16.24 23.79 0.30
C VAL A 129 -17.67 24.34 0.22
N GLU A 130 -18.44 23.97 -0.80
CA GLU A 130 -19.85 24.35 -0.90
C GLU A 130 -20.68 23.80 0.27
N LYS A 131 -20.42 22.55 0.67
CA LYS A 131 -21.07 21.92 1.81
C LYS A 131 -20.71 22.60 3.12
N GLN A 132 -19.44 22.97 3.31
CA GLN A 132 -19.00 23.76 4.46
C GLN A 132 -19.76 25.08 4.54
N LYS A 133 -19.82 25.84 3.43
CA LYS A 133 -20.56 27.12 3.38
C LYS A 133 -22.06 26.95 3.62
N GLN A 134 -22.63 25.81 3.25
CA GLN A 134 -24.01 25.48 3.58
C GLN A 134 -24.16 25.25 5.09
N MET A 135 -23.31 24.41 5.67
CA MET A 135 -23.34 24.12 7.11
C MET A 135 -23.11 25.36 7.97
N GLU A 136 -22.21 26.26 7.55
CA GLU A 136 -22.00 27.54 8.23
C GLU A 136 -23.28 28.40 8.22
N ARG A 137 -23.96 28.51 7.08
CA ARG A 137 -25.22 29.25 6.99
C ARG A 137 -26.32 28.61 7.84
N ASP A 138 -26.43 27.29 7.81
CA ASP A 138 -27.41 26.55 8.61
C ASP A 138 -27.15 26.74 10.10
N TYR A 139 -25.89 26.68 10.52
CA TYR A 139 -25.48 26.96 11.90
C TYR A 139 -25.89 28.38 12.33
N HIS A 140 -25.57 29.40 11.55
CA HIS A 140 -25.93 30.79 11.87
C HIS A 140 -27.46 30.97 11.93
N ASN A 141 -28.21 30.35 11.01
CA ASN A 141 -29.66 30.41 11.01
C ASN A 141 -30.26 29.78 12.28
N ILE A 142 -29.75 28.60 12.67
CA ILE A 142 -30.20 27.90 13.88
C ILE A 142 -29.83 28.70 15.14
N ALA A 143 -28.59 29.18 15.22
CA ALA A 143 -28.10 29.99 16.34
C ALA A 143 -28.94 31.26 16.51
N ASN A 144 -29.17 32.00 15.41
CA ASN A 144 -30.00 33.21 15.43
C ASN A 144 -31.44 32.92 15.85
N ARG A 145 -32.01 31.79 15.40
CA ARG A 145 -33.35 31.38 15.80
C ARG A 145 -33.44 31.12 17.31
N TYR A 146 -32.49 30.38 17.87
CA TYR A 146 -32.45 30.13 19.32
C TYR A 146 -32.20 31.42 20.11
N GLN A 147 -31.27 32.26 19.66
CA GLN A 147 -31.00 33.54 20.31
C GLN A 147 -32.24 34.43 20.35
N LYS A 148 -33.01 34.49 19.27
CA LYS A 148 -34.28 35.20 19.24
C LYS A 148 -35.28 34.60 20.24
N ILE A 149 -35.45 33.28 20.27
CA ILE A 149 -36.36 32.61 21.21
C ILE A 149 -35.98 32.96 22.67
N PHE A 150 -34.70 32.92 23.02
CA PHE A 150 -34.27 33.26 24.39
C PHE A 150 -34.50 34.73 24.72
N ASN A 151 -34.24 35.64 23.78
CA ASN A 151 -34.50 37.06 23.97
C ASN A 151 -35.99 37.34 24.15
N ASP A 152 -36.84 36.74 23.30
CA ASP A 152 -38.29 36.87 23.39
C ASP A 152 -38.81 36.31 24.73
N LEU A 153 -38.27 35.18 25.18
CA LEU A 153 -38.62 34.57 26.47
C LEU A 153 -38.21 35.46 27.66
N ASN A 154 -37.00 36.02 27.61
CA ASN A 154 -36.51 36.94 28.65
C ASN A 154 -37.37 38.21 28.71
N GLN A 155 -37.78 38.74 27.55
CA GLN A 155 -38.65 39.90 27.49
C GLN A 155 -40.05 39.58 28.04
N GLU A 156 -40.63 38.44 27.70
CA GLU A 156 -41.92 38.00 28.25
C GLU A 156 -41.85 37.84 29.77
N LEU A 157 -40.79 37.18 30.27
CA LEU A 157 -40.58 37.01 31.71
C LEU A 157 -40.48 38.36 32.41
N SER A 158 -39.68 39.30 31.87
CA SER A 158 -39.55 40.66 32.41
C SER A 158 -40.90 41.38 32.45
N ASN A 159 -41.67 41.31 31.36
CA ASN A 159 -43.00 41.93 31.29
C ASN A 159 -43.96 41.30 32.31
N ARG A 160 -43.89 39.98 32.51
CA ARG A 160 -44.76 39.26 33.43
C ARG A 160 -44.41 39.54 34.90
N ILE A 161 -43.14 39.67 35.24
CA ILE A 161 -42.69 40.14 36.55
C ILE A 161 -43.23 41.55 36.81
N GLN A 162 -43.08 42.47 35.85
CA GLN A 162 -43.62 43.83 35.99
C GLN A 162 -45.14 43.85 36.20
N GLN A 163 -45.88 42.99 35.49
CA GLN A 163 -47.34 42.87 35.68
C GLN A 163 -47.72 42.31 37.05
N LEU A 164 -46.97 41.33 37.56
CA LEU A 164 -47.17 40.75 38.90
C LEU A 164 -46.85 41.75 40.01
N ASP A 165 -45.83 42.58 39.84
CA ASP A 165 -45.41 43.55 40.85
C ASP A 165 -46.26 44.83 40.84
N LYS A 166 -46.85 45.18 39.69
CA LYS A 166 -47.71 46.36 39.53
C LYS A 166 -48.77 46.55 40.64
N PRO A 167 -49.59 45.54 41.00
CA PRO A 167 -50.57 45.69 42.08
C PRO A 167 -49.94 45.93 43.45
N ILE A 168 -48.73 45.40 43.72
CA ILE A 168 -48.02 45.63 44.99
C ILE A 168 -47.56 47.09 45.08
N PHE A 169 -47.02 47.63 43.99
CA PHE A 169 -46.62 49.04 43.94
C PHE A 169 -47.82 49.98 44.04
N LEU A 170 -48.93 49.67 43.37
CA LEU A 170 -50.17 50.44 43.49
C LEU A 170 -50.75 50.37 44.91
N PHE A 171 -50.72 49.19 45.54
CA PHE A 171 -51.15 49.03 46.93
C PHE A 171 -50.27 49.83 47.89
N LYS A 172 -48.93 49.79 47.72
CA LYS A 172 -48.01 50.59 48.54
C LYS A 172 -48.28 52.09 48.38
N GLN A 173 -48.45 52.56 47.15
CA GLN A 173 -48.78 53.94 46.86
C GLN A 173 -50.10 54.36 47.54
N GLN A 174 -51.16 53.56 47.39
CA GLN A 174 -52.44 53.83 48.05
C GLN A 174 -52.34 53.79 49.58
N SER A 175 -51.55 52.85 50.14
CA SER A 175 -51.31 52.76 51.58
C SER A 175 -50.55 53.98 52.11
N ASP A 176 -49.57 54.48 51.37
CA ASP A 176 -48.80 55.67 51.74
C ASP A 176 -49.65 56.94 51.66
N ASP A 177 -50.51 57.04 50.65
CA ASP A 177 -51.49 58.12 50.52
C ASP A 177 -52.48 58.12 51.69
N GLN A 178 -52.95 56.93 52.12
CA GLN A 178 -53.83 56.78 53.28
C GLN A 178 -53.10 57.08 54.60
N GLN A 179 -51.88 56.57 54.79
CA GLN A 179 -51.07 56.85 55.97
C GLN A 179 -50.78 58.34 56.12
N SER A 180 -50.48 59.04 55.02
CA SER A 180 -50.29 60.48 55.02
C SER A 180 -51.55 61.24 55.44
N ARG A 181 -52.74 60.75 55.04
CA ARG A 181 -54.03 61.30 55.50
C ARG A 181 -54.30 61.03 56.98
N THR A 182 -53.96 59.85 57.48
CA THR A 182 -54.18 59.47 58.89
C THR A 182 -53.23 60.17 59.85
N ILE A 183 -51.99 60.46 59.42
CA ILE A 183 -50.99 61.19 60.25
C ILE A 183 -51.22 62.71 60.15
N GLY A 184 -51.66 63.21 58.99
CA GLY A 184 -51.86 64.64 58.76
C GLY A 184 -53.20 65.19 59.26
N ASN A 185 -54.20 64.34 59.47
CA ASN A 185 -55.52 64.78 59.92
C ASN A 185 -55.85 64.23 61.31
N ASP A 186 -56.12 65.19 62.20
CA ASP A 186 -56.51 65.12 63.60
C ASP A 186 -57.17 63.79 64.04
N LEU A 187 -56.59 63.15 65.07
CA LEU A 187 -57.25 62.41 66.15
C LEU A 187 -56.21 61.69 67.03
N ALA A 188 -55.66 62.40 68.02
CA ALA A 188 -54.81 61.82 69.07
C ALA A 188 -55.50 60.69 69.87
N SER A 189 -56.84 60.71 69.93
CA SER A 189 -57.67 59.65 70.53
C SER A 189 -57.61 58.33 69.74
N THR A 190 -57.67 58.43 68.42
CA THR A 190 -57.66 57.29 67.50
C THR A 190 -56.30 56.58 67.47
N ALA A 191 -55.19 57.31 67.68
CA ALA A 191 -53.86 56.73 67.81
C ALA A 191 -53.72 55.78 69.02
N THR A 192 -54.42 56.03 70.12
CA THR A 192 -54.35 55.16 71.32
C THR A 192 -55.18 53.88 71.19
N VAL A 193 -56.33 53.94 70.53
CA VAL A 193 -57.16 52.77 70.21
C VAL A 193 -56.51 51.94 69.09
N PHE A 194 -55.95 52.58 68.06
CA PHE A 194 -55.16 51.87 67.04
C PHE A 194 -53.86 51.30 67.60
N ALA A 195 -53.25 51.90 68.63
CA ALA A 195 -52.09 51.30 69.27
C ALA A 195 -52.44 50.02 70.02
N SER A 196 -53.58 49.95 70.71
CA SER A 196 -53.98 48.75 71.46
C SER A 196 -54.59 47.66 70.57
N GLU A 197 -55.54 48.00 69.69
CA GLU A 197 -56.15 47.04 68.76
C GLU A 197 -55.21 46.66 67.61
N GLY A 198 -54.42 47.62 67.13
CA GLY A 198 -53.42 47.39 66.09
C GLY A 198 -52.29 46.49 66.58
N ALA A 199 -51.90 46.56 67.86
CA ALA A 199 -50.90 45.65 68.41
C ALA A 199 -51.37 44.19 68.42
N ASP A 200 -52.61 43.89 68.85
CA ASP A 200 -53.15 42.52 68.82
C ASP A 200 -53.33 42.03 67.38
N LEU A 201 -53.87 42.87 66.50
CA LEU A 201 -54.05 42.53 65.09
C LEU A 201 -52.70 42.29 64.39
N GLN A 202 -51.69 43.13 64.66
CA GLN A 202 -50.33 42.97 64.12
C GLN A 202 -49.64 41.72 64.67
N ALA A 203 -49.86 41.37 65.94
CA ALA A 203 -49.41 40.09 66.50
C ALA A 203 -50.07 38.89 65.79
N ARG A 204 -51.38 38.95 65.53
CA ARG A 204 -52.09 37.89 64.77
C ARG A 204 -51.65 37.79 63.31
N ILE A 205 -51.46 38.92 62.64
CA ILE A 205 -50.97 38.96 61.25
C ILE A 205 -49.54 38.43 61.18
N SER A 206 -48.64 38.85 62.08
CA SER A 206 -47.26 38.34 62.11
C SER A 206 -47.20 36.85 62.43
N ALA A 207 -48.04 36.36 63.34
CA ALA A 207 -48.20 34.93 63.60
C ALA A 207 -48.71 34.17 62.36
N SER A 208 -49.70 34.73 61.65
CA SER A 208 -50.26 34.14 60.41
C SER A 208 -49.24 34.12 59.27
N ILE A 209 -48.46 35.18 59.08
CA ILE A 209 -47.37 35.25 58.11
C ILE A 209 -46.29 34.22 58.47
N THR A 210 -45.92 34.11 59.74
CA THR A 210 -44.96 33.12 60.21
C THR A 210 -45.46 31.70 59.95
N LYS A 211 -46.74 31.43 60.23
CA LYS A 211 -47.38 30.14 59.94
C LYS A 211 -47.40 29.83 58.45
N LYS A 212 -47.70 30.82 57.59
CA LYS A 212 -47.65 30.68 56.13
C LYS A 212 -46.22 30.38 55.64
N ARG A 213 -45.23 31.13 56.12
CA ARG A 213 -43.81 30.90 55.77
C ARG A 213 -43.31 29.52 56.22
N ALA A 214 -43.73 29.06 57.40
CA ALA A 214 -43.44 27.72 57.88
C ALA A 214 -44.09 26.66 56.98
N PHE A 215 -45.36 26.86 56.59
CA PHE A 215 -46.07 25.98 55.66
C PHE A 215 -45.41 25.93 54.28
N ASP A 216 -45.02 27.08 53.72
CA ASP A 216 -44.32 27.16 52.43
C ASP A 216 -42.95 26.45 52.50
N SER A 217 -42.25 26.56 53.64
CA SER A 217 -40.98 25.87 53.88
C SER A 217 -41.15 24.35 53.96
N LEU A 218 -42.22 23.88 54.63
CA LEU A 218 -42.60 22.46 54.61
C LEU A 218 -42.95 21.98 53.21
N GLY A 219 -43.65 22.79 52.41
CA GLY A 219 -43.95 22.50 51.00
C GLY A 219 -42.68 22.34 50.16
N LYS A 220 -41.68 23.21 50.36
CA LYS A 220 -40.37 23.11 49.71
C LYS A 220 -39.60 21.87 50.16
N ALA A 221 -39.58 21.57 51.46
CA ALA A 221 -38.95 20.37 51.99
C ALA A 221 -39.58 19.09 51.42
N ASN A 222 -40.91 19.02 51.35
CA ASN A 222 -41.62 17.89 50.73
C ASN A 222 -41.28 17.75 49.24
N THR A 223 -41.23 18.86 48.51
CA THR A 223 -40.84 18.86 47.09
C THR A 223 -39.39 18.37 46.91
N PHE A 224 -38.49 18.75 47.81
CA PHE A 224 -37.11 18.27 47.81
C PHE A 224 -37.04 16.76 48.04
N LEU A 225 -37.74 16.24 49.06
CA LEU A 225 -37.80 14.80 49.34
C LEU A 225 -38.36 14.01 48.15
N TRP A 226 -39.40 14.51 47.49
CA TRP A 226 -39.94 13.91 46.27
C TRP A 226 -38.93 13.87 45.12
N LYS A 227 -38.20 14.98 44.91
CA LYS A 227 -37.15 15.03 43.89
C LYS A 227 -35.99 14.10 44.21
N GLN A 228 -35.59 14.01 45.49
CA GLN A 228 -34.54 13.11 45.95
C GLN A 228 -34.91 11.65 45.69
N LYS A 229 -36.11 11.23 46.09
CA LYS A 229 -36.61 9.88 45.83
C LYS A 229 -36.66 9.56 44.33
N ARG A 230 -37.16 10.49 43.52
CA ARG A 230 -37.22 10.31 42.06
C ARG A 230 -35.83 10.19 41.45
N LEU A 231 -34.85 10.94 41.96
CA LEU A 231 -33.46 10.86 41.52
C LEU A 231 -32.88 9.48 41.84
N GLU A 232 -33.07 8.99 43.06
CA GLU A 232 -32.63 7.66 43.51
C GLU A 232 -33.22 6.56 42.61
N GLU A 233 -34.54 6.58 42.37
CA GLU A 233 -35.20 5.65 41.44
C GLU A 233 -34.69 5.76 39.99
N THR A 234 -34.26 6.95 39.58
CA THR A 234 -33.69 7.18 38.24
C THR A 234 -32.26 6.65 38.16
N ILE A 235 -31.46 6.83 39.22
CA ILE A 235 -30.12 6.26 39.34
C ILE A 235 -30.22 4.74 39.29
N ASP A 236 -31.06 4.12 40.12
CA ASP A 236 -31.23 2.67 40.16
C ASP A 236 -31.66 2.09 38.79
N LYS A 237 -32.53 2.79 38.05
CA LYS A 237 -32.96 2.37 36.71
C LYS A 237 -31.92 2.55 35.62
N ASN A 238 -31.01 3.52 35.77
CA ASN A 238 -29.97 3.82 34.77
C ASN A 238 -28.60 3.22 35.15
N MET A 239 -28.45 2.73 36.37
CA MET A 239 -27.33 1.90 36.74
C MET A 239 -27.51 0.57 36.01
N LEU A 240 -26.67 0.33 35.01
CA LEU A 240 -26.58 -0.98 34.40
C LEU A 240 -26.10 -1.95 35.49
N GLU A 241 -26.95 -2.90 35.89
CA GLU A 241 -26.47 -4.11 36.56
C GLU A 241 -25.67 -4.90 35.51
N GLU A 242 -24.42 -4.50 35.31
CA GLU A 242 -23.46 -5.23 34.50
C GLU A 242 -23.08 -6.53 35.23
N ALA A 243 -23.99 -7.50 35.20
CA ALA A 243 -23.66 -8.91 35.32
C ALA A 243 -23.03 -9.39 34.00
N THR A 244 -21.95 -8.73 33.56
CA THR A 244 -21.12 -9.23 32.48
C THR A 244 -20.28 -10.37 33.06
N GLN A 245 -20.58 -11.61 32.66
CA GLN A 245 -19.63 -12.71 32.69
C GLN A 245 -18.43 -12.33 31.81
N GLY A 246 -17.51 -11.56 32.38
CA GLY A 246 -16.24 -11.19 31.78
C GLY A 246 -15.14 -11.69 32.71
N THR A 247 -14.10 -12.29 32.13
CA THR A 247 -12.90 -12.65 32.88
C THR A 247 -12.22 -11.36 33.36
N ARG A 248 -12.38 -11.06 34.65
CA ARG A 248 -11.72 -9.91 35.29
C ARG A 248 -10.33 -10.35 35.73
N TYR A 249 -9.30 -9.67 35.23
CA TYR A 249 -7.93 -9.85 35.70
C TYR A 249 -7.66 -8.86 36.83
N ALA A 250 -7.20 -9.36 37.97
CA ALA A 250 -6.78 -8.53 39.09
C ALA A 250 -5.30 -8.77 39.38
N PRO A 251 -4.49 -7.71 39.58
CA PRO A 251 -3.09 -7.86 39.89
C PRO A 251 -2.91 -8.48 41.28
N VAL A 252 -1.97 -9.42 41.39
CA VAL A 252 -1.60 -10.08 42.65
C VAL A 252 -0.08 -9.98 42.79
N CYS A 253 0.41 -9.61 43.98
CA CYS A 253 1.83 -9.55 44.26
C CYS A 253 2.26 -10.86 44.94
N PHE A 254 3.13 -11.62 44.28
CA PHE A 254 3.79 -12.80 44.83
C PHE A 254 5.24 -12.45 45.17
N VAL A 255 5.66 -12.73 46.40
CA VAL A 255 7.00 -12.43 46.90
C VAL A 255 7.60 -13.71 47.45
N GLU A 256 8.80 -14.05 46.96
CA GLU A 256 9.60 -15.17 47.43
C GLU A 256 10.89 -14.60 48.05
N THR A 257 11.11 -14.88 49.34
CA THR A 257 12.28 -14.41 50.09
C THR A 257 13.05 -15.60 50.65
N GLN A 258 14.34 -15.67 50.36
CA GLN A 258 15.24 -16.67 50.93
C GLN A 258 15.81 -16.14 52.25
N GLY A 259 15.43 -16.78 53.36
CA GLY A 259 15.98 -16.46 54.68
C GLY A 259 17.35 -17.10 54.93
N ASP A 260 18.05 -16.63 55.97
CA ASP A 260 19.43 -17.03 56.32
C ASP A 260 19.62 -18.55 56.55
N ASN A 261 18.54 -19.30 56.81
CA ASN A 261 18.56 -20.76 56.98
C ASN A 261 18.25 -21.56 55.71
N ASN A 262 18.40 -20.95 54.53
CA ASN A 262 18.09 -21.59 53.24
C ASN A 262 16.62 -22.03 53.10
N GLN A 263 15.73 -21.51 53.95
CA GLN A 263 14.29 -21.68 53.86
C GLN A 263 13.71 -20.56 52.99
N ILE A 264 12.90 -20.96 52.02
CA ILE A 264 12.21 -20.07 51.11
C ILE A 264 10.85 -19.71 51.72
N ASP A 265 10.67 -18.46 52.14
CA ASP A 265 9.38 -17.92 52.60
C ASP A 265 8.64 -17.30 51.42
N LYS A 266 7.41 -17.76 51.15
CA LYS A 266 6.57 -17.31 50.04
C LYS A 266 5.34 -16.61 50.60
N LYS A 267 5.04 -15.41 50.08
CA LYS A 267 3.87 -14.61 50.49
C LYS A 267 3.12 -14.05 49.29
N VAL A 268 1.79 -14.08 49.37
CA VAL A 268 0.87 -13.54 48.35
C VAL A 268 0.08 -12.39 48.95
N TYR A 269 0.05 -11.26 48.26
CA TYR A 269 -0.77 -10.11 48.61
C TYR A 269 -1.85 -9.90 47.54
N PRO A 270 -3.13 -10.29 47.83
CA PRO A 270 -4.22 -10.10 46.88
C PRO A 270 -4.65 -8.63 46.80
N SER A 271 -5.14 -8.23 45.64
CA SER A 271 -5.80 -6.92 45.46
C SER A 271 -7.11 -6.87 46.25
N GLN A 272 -7.52 -5.68 46.70
CA GLN A 272 -8.82 -5.44 47.37
C GLN A 272 -10.01 -5.89 46.50
N LEU A 273 -9.81 -5.96 45.18
CA LEU A 273 -10.80 -6.45 44.21
C LEU A 273 -11.05 -7.96 44.29
N LEU A 274 -10.18 -8.73 44.95
CA LEU A 274 -10.27 -10.19 45.15
C LEU A 274 -10.61 -10.55 46.60
N SER A 275 -11.45 -9.76 47.26
CA SER A 275 -11.81 -9.94 48.68
C SER A 275 -12.43 -11.32 49.02
N GLU A 276 -12.89 -12.06 48.02
CA GLU A 276 -13.52 -13.39 48.17
C GLU A 276 -12.53 -14.56 48.15
N VAL A 277 -11.29 -14.38 47.66
CA VAL A 277 -10.30 -15.46 47.50
C VAL A 277 -9.27 -15.44 48.63
N THR A 278 -9.03 -16.58 49.28
CA THR A 278 -8.07 -16.64 50.38
C THR A 278 -6.62 -16.62 49.87
N PRO A 279 -5.67 -15.93 50.55
CA PRO A 279 -4.27 -15.86 50.12
C PRO A 279 -3.58 -17.23 49.99
N ASN A 280 -4.02 -18.22 50.77
CA ASN A 280 -3.42 -19.55 50.80
C ASN A 280 -3.80 -20.39 49.57
N GLU A 281 -5.03 -20.28 49.06
CA GLU A 281 -5.48 -20.96 47.83
C GLU A 281 -4.74 -20.42 46.60
N LEU A 282 -4.54 -19.10 46.56
CA LEU A 282 -3.72 -18.47 45.52
C LEU A 282 -2.29 -18.98 45.57
N LEU A 283 -1.71 -19.08 46.77
CA LEU A 283 -0.34 -19.56 46.96
C LEU A 283 -0.14 -20.98 46.44
N SER A 284 -1.06 -21.91 46.74
CA SER A 284 -1.03 -23.27 46.16
C SER A 284 -1.14 -23.27 44.62
N SER A 285 -1.99 -22.41 44.06
CA SER A 285 -2.17 -22.35 42.59
C SER A 285 -0.94 -21.82 41.84
N PHE A 286 -0.10 -21.01 42.51
CA PHE A 286 1.17 -20.53 41.96
C PHE A 286 2.29 -21.57 42.05
N GLU A 287 2.22 -22.51 43.00
CA GLU A 287 3.21 -23.58 43.16
C GLU A 287 3.05 -24.71 42.13
N GLU A 288 1.84 -25.00 41.68
CA GLU A 288 1.56 -26.01 40.64
C GLU A 288 1.94 -25.56 39.22
N LYS A 289 2.22 -24.26 39.05
CA LYS A 289 2.37 -23.62 37.74
C LYS A 289 3.85 -23.45 37.39
N ALA A 290 4.31 -24.13 36.34
CA ALA A 290 5.68 -23.99 35.81
C ALA A 290 5.80 -22.68 35.04
N TRP A 291 6.66 -21.78 35.52
CA TRP A 291 6.94 -20.50 34.89
C TRP A 291 7.98 -20.67 33.77
N ASP A 292 7.58 -20.40 32.54
CA ASP A 292 8.44 -20.49 31.36
C ASP A 292 9.02 -19.13 30.96
N ASN A 293 10.06 -19.16 30.11
CA ASN A 293 10.65 -17.93 29.59
C ASN A 293 9.67 -17.23 28.64
N LEU A 294 9.54 -15.92 28.79
CA LEU A 294 8.65 -15.09 27.98
C LEU A 294 8.88 -15.35 26.47
N PRO A 295 7.83 -15.57 25.67
CA PRO A 295 7.95 -15.73 24.22
C PRO A 295 8.68 -14.53 23.59
N LYS A 296 9.59 -14.79 22.64
CA LYS A 296 10.43 -13.76 22.00
C LYS A 296 9.63 -12.63 21.34
N GLU A 297 8.41 -12.91 20.93
CA GLU A 297 7.51 -11.95 20.29
C GLU A 297 6.94 -10.95 21.31
N GLU A 298 6.45 -11.43 22.45
CA GLU A 298 5.94 -10.61 23.55
C GLU A 298 7.06 -9.81 24.21
N SER A 299 8.25 -10.43 24.41
CA SER A 299 9.42 -9.71 24.91
C SER A 299 9.80 -8.54 23.99
N GLY A 300 9.66 -8.73 22.68
CA GLY A 300 9.91 -7.70 21.67
C GLY A 300 8.91 -6.55 21.74
N GLN A 301 7.62 -6.86 21.95
CA GLN A 301 6.57 -5.85 22.09
C GLN A 301 6.74 -5.02 23.38
N ILE A 302 6.96 -5.68 24.51
CA ILE A 302 7.19 -5.01 25.80
C ILE A 302 8.46 -4.15 25.72
N SER A 303 9.53 -4.66 25.11
CA SER A 303 10.76 -3.88 24.89
C SER A 303 10.50 -2.62 24.07
N ARG A 304 9.70 -2.71 23.00
CA ARG A 304 9.39 -1.54 22.16
C ARG A 304 8.58 -0.50 22.93
N TYR A 305 7.55 -0.94 23.65
CA TYR A 305 6.69 -0.03 24.43
C TYR A 305 7.47 0.63 25.57
N PHE A 306 8.21 -0.16 26.34
CA PHE A 306 9.04 0.33 27.44
C PHE A 306 10.08 1.34 26.96
N ASN A 307 10.80 1.04 25.87
CA ASN A 307 11.77 1.97 25.30
C ASN A 307 11.10 3.24 24.77
N ALA A 308 9.90 3.17 24.22
CA ALA A 308 9.14 4.34 23.79
C ALA A 308 8.76 5.23 24.98
N GLU A 309 8.27 4.66 26.08
CA GLU A 309 7.90 5.40 27.29
C GLU A 309 9.13 6.01 27.99
N LEU A 310 10.23 5.25 28.04
CA LEU A 310 11.51 5.71 28.59
C LEU A 310 12.08 6.89 27.79
N ASN A 311 11.98 6.83 26.46
CA ASN A 311 12.40 7.93 25.57
C ASN A 311 11.52 9.17 25.73
N GLN A 312 10.21 9.00 25.95
CA GLN A 312 9.29 10.13 26.12
C GLN A 312 9.51 10.88 27.44
N LYS A 313 9.76 10.14 28.53
CA LYS A 313 9.92 10.72 29.88
C LYS A 313 11.33 11.23 30.18
N TYR A 314 12.37 10.65 29.57
CA TYR A 314 13.77 10.97 29.85
C TYR A 314 14.52 11.39 28.57
N ASN A 315 14.34 12.65 28.17
CA ASN A 315 15.00 13.27 27.01
C ASN A 315 16.49 13.56 27.27
N GLN A 316 17.31 13.40 26.23
CA GLN A 316 18.77 13.53 26.26
C GLN A 316 19.23 14.99 26.39
N GLY A 317 19.16 15.56 27.60
CA GLY A 317 19.69 16.89 27.90
C GLY A 317 20.64 16.96 29.10
N ASP A 318 20.52 16.04 30.07
CA ASP A 318 21.26 16.10 31.33
C ASP A 318 21.98 14.78 31.64
N THR A 319 23.20 14.88 32.17
CA THR A 319 24.06 13.77 32.58
C THR A 319 23.43 12.90 33.67
N HIS A 320 22.68 13.50 34.60
CA HIS A 320 21.94 12.78 35.63
C HIS A 320 20.82 11.92 35.03
N THR A 321 20.05 12.50 34.11
CA THR A 321 18.95 11.84 33.40
C THR A 321 19.43 10.66 32.56
N SER A 322 20.57 10.79 31.87
CA SER A 322 21.19 9.67 31.15
C SER A 322 21.63 8.54 32.08
N ARG A 323 22.17 8.85 33.27
CA ARG A 323 22.57 7.84 34.26
C ARG A 323 21.36 7.11 34.85
N VAL A 324 20.29 7.83 35.19
CA VAL A 324 19.05 7.22 35.70
C VAL A 324 18.44 6.29 34.65
N ARG A 325 18.40 6.72 33.39
CA ARG A 325 17.98 5.91 32.25
C ARG A 325 18.79 4.62 32.13
N GLU A 326 20.11 4.70 32.25
CA GLU A 326 21.00 3.54 32.19
C GLU A 326 20.75 2.57 33.35
N HIS A 327 20.52 3.07 34.56
CA HIS A 327 20.17 2.22 35.71
C HIS A 327 18.80 1.55 35.55
N ILE A 328 17.81 2.26 35.01
CA ILE A 328 16.49 1.68 34.73
C ILE A 328 16.59 0.56 33.68
N LEU A 329 17.41 0.75 32.63
CA LEU A 329 17.67 -0.30 31.65
C LEU A 329 18.41 -1.49 32.25
N LYS A 330 19.32 -1.28 33.21
CA LYS A 330 20.02 -2.37 33.92
C LYS A 330 19.09 -3.19 34.81
N LEU A 331 18.05 -2.57 35.39
CA LEU A 331 17.05 -3.26 36.22
C LEU A 331 16.11 -4.12 35.36
N LEU A 332 15.85 -3.73 34.12
CA LEU A 332 14.96 -4.43 33.21
C LEU A 332 15.70 -5.51 32.41
N ASN A 333 15.95 -6.67 33.05
CA ASN A 333 16.52 -7.83 32.36
C ASN A 333 15.43 -8.81 31.92
N PHE A 334 15.04 -8.74 30.64
CA PHE A 334 14.01 -9.62 30.06
C PHE A 334 14.32 -11.12 30.19
N ASN A 335 15.58 -11.51 30.37
CA ASN A 335 15.95 -12.91 30.60
C ASN A 335 15.52 -13.44 31.98
N HIS A 336 15.15 -12.55 32.90
CA HIS A 336 14.66 -12.90 34.24
C HIS A 336 13.13 -12.78 34.36
N ILE A 337 12.45 -12.30 33.31
CA ILE A 337 11.00 -12.19 33.28
C ILE A 337 10.45 -13.52 32.77
N LYS A 338 9.71 -14.20 33.63
CA LYS A 338 9.01 -15.45 33.29
C LYS A 338 7.53 -15.18 33.11
N SER A 339 6.91 -15.90 32.19
CA SER A 339 5.47 -15.89 31.96
C SER A 339 4.89 -17.28 32.16
N LEU A 340 3.58 -17.32 32.30
CA LEU A 340 2.78 -18.53 32.46
C LEU A 340 2.09 -18.93 31.17
#